data_AF-A0A5N5I6D1-F1
#
_entry.id   AF-A0A5N5I6D1-F1
#
_cell.length_a   1.000
_cell.length_b   1.000
_cell.length_c   1.000
_cell.angle_alpha   90.00
_cell.angle_beta   90.00
_cell.angle_gamma   90.00
#
_symmetry.space_group_name_H-M   'P 1'
#
loop_
_entity.id
_entity.type
_entity.pdbx_description
1 polymer ?
#
loop_
_entity_poly.entity_id
_entity_poly.type
_entity_poly.pdbx_seq_one_letter_code
_entity_poly.pdbx_strand_id
1 'polypeptide(L)'
;MVTELLDNGFVALFILVAYPELFSIELHHGGEISYDLYSGGKVTYIDKCDKDLMSLPMIDDMVKAVGYNEWFMNYYFKIPNLDLCNGLKLIQSDSDV
;
A
#
# COMPACT_ATOMS: atom_id res chain seq x y z
N MET A 1 -7.24 26.18 -6.76
CA MET A 1 -6.68 24.86 -7.09
C MET A 1 -7.19 23.94 -6.01
N VAL A 2 -8.08 23.02 -6.37
CA VAL A 2 -8.72 22.11 -5.41
C VAL A 2 -7.67 21.09 -5.02
N THR A 3 -7.10 21.23 -3.81
CA THR A 3 -6.54 20.10 -3.10
C THR A 3 -7.73 19.20 -2.80
N GLU A 4 -7.97 18.20 -3.65
CA GLU A 4 -8.76 17.05 -3.25
C GLU A 4 -7.96 16.39 -2.15
N LEU A 5 -8.21 16.87 -0.92
CA LEU A 5 -7.86 16.18 0.29
C LEU A 5 -8.41 14.77 0.10
N LEU A 6 -7.53 13.77 0.22
CA LEU A 6 -7.92 12.41 0.59
C LEU A 6 -8.43 12.47 2.04
N ASP A 7 -9.49 13.27 2.25
CA ASP A 7 -10.22 13.34 3.48
C ASP A 7 -10.96 12.01 3.59
N ASN A 8 -10.61 11.27 4.63
CA ASN A 8 -11.21 10.03 5.12
C ASN A 8 -10.57 8.73 4.60
N GLY A 9 -9.54 8.27 5.30
CA GLY A 9 -9.29 6.83 5.45
C GLY A 9 -7.93 6.37 4.93
N PHE A 10 -7.06 6.04 5.89
CA PHE A 10 -5.99 5.04 5.81
C PHE A 10 -5.44 4.70 4.42
N VAL A 11 -4.24 5.19 4.14
CA VAL A 11 -3.46 4.74 2.98
C VAL A 11 -2.54 3.61 3.42
N ALA A 12 -2.71 2.45 2.77
CA ALA A 12 -1.75 1.36 2.78
C ALA A 12 -0.84 1.48 1.55
N LEU A 13 0.40 1.91 1.75
CA LEU A 13 1.40 2.01 0.67
C LEU A 13 2.23 0.73 0.64
N PHE A 14 2.25 0.05 -0.51
CA PHE A 14 3.06 -1.14 -0.73
C PHE A 14 4.30 -0.78 -1.56
N ILE A 15 5.50 -1.02 -1.01
CA ILE A 15 6.76 -0.97 -1.77
C ILE A 15 7.32 -2.38 -1.87
N LEU A 16 7.55 -2.84 -3.10
CA LEU A 16 8.00 -4.20 -3.41
C LEU A 16 9.53 -4.24 -3.48
N VAL A 17 10.13 -5.18 -2.74
CA VAL A 17 11.54 -5.57 -2.88
C VAL A 17 11.58 -7.01 -3.39
N ALA A 18 11.94 -7.20 -4.66
CA ALA A 18 11.82 -8.50 -5.34
C ALA A 18 13.09 -9.36 -5.28
N TYR A 19 12.91 -10.64 -4.94
CA TYR A 19 13.82 -11.75 -5.22
C TYR A 19 13.18 -12.67 -6.30
N PRO A 20 13.90 -13.65 -6.88
CA PRO A 20 13.39 -14.41 -8.04
C PRO A 20 12.04 -15.13 -7.80
N GLU A 21 11.81 -15.62 -6.57
CA GLU A 21 10.62 -16.39 -6.21
C GLU A 21 9.76 -15.75 -5.11
N LEU A 22 10.33 -14.82 -4.33
CA LEU A 22 9.65 -14.18 -3.21
C LEU A 22 9.91 -12.68 -3.25
N PHE A 23 9.09 -11.91 -2.56
CA PHE A 23 9.35 -10.51 -2.35
C PHE A 23 8.99 -10.10 -0.93
N SER A 24 9.47 -8.93 -0.52
CA SER A 24 9.07 -8.29 0.72
C SER A 24 8.20 -7.08 0.40
N ILE A 25 7.20 -6.86 1.25
CA ILE A 25 6.34 -5.68 1.24
C ILE A 25 6.77 -4.77 2.38
N GLU A 26 7.06 -3.53 2.04
CA GLU A 26 7.06 -2.43 3.00
C GLU A 26 5.65 -1.81 2.99
N LEU A 27 4.88 -2.05 4.06
CA LEU A 27 3.52 -1.56 4.25
C LEU A 27 3.55 -0.29 5.11
N HIS A 28 3.22 0.86 4.52
CA HIS A 28 3.00 2.09 5.29
C HIS A 28 1.53 2.17 5.69
N HIS A 29 1.21 2.36 6.97
CA HIS A 29 -0.17 2.35 7.48
C HIS A 29 -0.41 3.33 8.64
N GLY A 30 -1.63 3.86 8.74
CA GLY A 30 -2.04 4.76 9.83
C GLY A 30 -1.51 6.19 9.77
N GLY A 31 -1.03 6.61 8.60
CA GLY A 31 -0.58 7.97 8.32
C GLY A 31 -1.33 8.57 7.14
N GLU A 32 -0.80 9.69 6.66
CA GLU A 32 -1.35 10.45 5.55
C GLU A 32 -0.29 10.67 4.47
N ILE A 33 -0.75 10.76 3.21
CA ILE A 33 0.08 11.23 2.10
C ILE A 33 -0.23 12.71 1.88
N SER A 34 0.79 13.55 1.99
CA SER A 34 0.70 14.98 1.71
C SER A 34 1.78 15.37 0.72
N TYR A 35 1.34 15.92 -0.41
CA TYR A 35 2.18 16.18 -1.59
C TYR A 35 2.90 14.91 -2.06
N ASP A 36 4.14 14.73 -1.60
CA ASP A 36 5.04 13.66 -2.01
C ASP A 36 5.65 12.93 -0.81
N LEU A 37 5.07 13.13 0.37
CA LEU A 37 5.55 12.58 1.63
C LEU A 37 4.46 11.78 2.32
N TYR A 38 4.82 10.57 2.75
CA TYR A 38 4.05 9.84 3.74
C TYR A 38 4.48 10.27 5.15
N SER A 39 3.53 10.63 6.02
CA SER A 39 3.84 11.10 7.37
C SER A 39 2.82 10.64 8.41
N GLY A 40 3.22 10.64 9.69
CA GLY A 40 2.34 10.33 10.83
C GLY A 40 1.99 8.85 11.03
N GLY A 41 2.38 7.97 10.12
CA GLY A 41 2.07 6.53 10.17
C GLY A 41 3.20 5.64 10.68
N LYS A 42 3.03 4.34 10.44
CA LYS A 42 4.00 3.28 10.75
C LYS A 42 4.37 2.52 9.50
N VAL A 43 5.54 1.87 9.54
CA VAL A 43 6.01 0.96 8.51
C VAL A 43 6.09 -0.44 9.09
N THR A 44 5.45 -1.40 8.44
CA THR A 44 5.55 -2.82 8.74
C THR A 44 6.15 -3.55 7.54
N TYR A 45 7.14 -4.41 7.78
CA TYR A 45 7.74 -5.26 6.77
C TYR A 45 7.07 -6.64 6.79
N ILE A 46 6.60 -7.10 5.64
CA ILE A 46 6.04 -8.42 5.43
C ILE A 46 6.96 -9.15 4.46
N ASP A 47 7.73 -10.10 4.98
CA ASP A 47 8.71 -10.84 4.20
C ASP A 47 8.15 -12.15 3.64
N LYS A 48 8.81 -12.66 2.60
CA LYS A 48 8.53 -13.97 1.99
C LYS A 48 7.13 -14.05 1.37
N CYS A 49 6.67 -12.97 0.75
CA CYS A 49 5.45 -12.97 -0.05
C CYS A 49 5.70 -13.75 -1.35
N ASP A 50 4.80 -14.67 -1.65
CA ASP A 50 4.78 -15.43 -2.90
C ASP A 50 4.02 -14.63 -3.96
N LYS A 51 4.70 -14.28 -5.06
CA LYS A 51 4.15 -13.49 -6.17
C LYS A 51 2.93 -14.14 -6.81
N ASP A 52 2.89 -15.48 -6.86
CA ASP A 52 1.83 -16.21 -7.56
C ASP A 52 0.56 -16.35 -6.70
N LEU A 53 0.65 -16.01 -5.40
CA LEU A 53 -0.45 -16.05 -4.44
C LEU A 53 -1.01 -14.67 -4.09
N MET A 54 -0.43 -13.61 -4.64
CA MET A 54 -0.88 -12.25 -4.36
C MET A 54 -2.24 -11.97 -4.99
N SER A 55 -3.10 -11.33 -4.22
CA SER A 55 -4.45 -10.92 -4.61
C SER A 55 -4.92 -9.80 -3.68
N LEU A 56 -6.00 -9.11 -4.06
CA LEU A 56 -6.59 -8.06 -3.24
C LEU A 56 -7.06 -8.59 -1.87
N PRO A 57 -7.69 -9.79 -1.74
CA PRO A 57 -7.99 -10.37 -0.44
C PRO A 57 -6.75 -10.65 0.41
N MET A 58 -5.64 -11.07 -0.20
CA MET A 58 -4.38 -11.29 0.52
C MET A 58 -3.81 -9.96 1.06
N ILE A 59 -3.88 -8.89 0.26
CA ILE A 59 -3.51 -7.53 0.68
C ILE A 59 -4.40 -7.06 1.84
N ASP A 60 -5.70 -7.30 1.77
CA ASP A 60 -6.67 -6.97 2.81
C ASP A 60 -6.37 -7.73 4.12
N ASP A 61 -6.06 -9.03 4.03
CA ASP A 61 -5.66 -9.84 5.18
C ASP A 61 -4.34 -9.35 5.82
N MET A 62 -3.37 -8.90 5.01
CA MET A 62 -2.14 -8.27 5.52
C MET A 62 -2.42 -6.98 6.30
N VAL A 63 -3.34 -6.15 5.83
CA VAL A 63 -3.71 -4.89 6.49
C VAL A 63 -4.51 -5.15 7.78
N LYS A 64 -5.39 -6.15 7.77
CA LYS A 64 -6.06 -6.64 8.98
C LYS A 64 -5.08 -7.17 10.02
N ALA A 65 -4.05 -7.89 9.59
CA ALA A 65 -3.03 -8.43 10.48
C ALA A 65 -2.24 -7.34 11.23
N VAL A 66 -2.10 -6.13 10.66
CA VAL A 66 -1.48 -4.98 11.33
C VAL A 66 -2.46 -4.13 12.17
N GLY A 67 -3.72 -4.55 12.25
CA GLY A 67 -4.70 -4.02 13.21
C GLY A 67 -5.82 -3.16 12.60
N TYR A 68 -5.98 -3.13 11.27
CA TYR A 68 -7.02 -2.34 10.63
C TYR A 68 -8.14 -3.19 10.05
N ASN A 69 -9.36 -2.99 10.55
CA ASN A 69 -10.54 -3.75 10.14
C ASN A 69 -11.62 -2.87 9.50
N GLU A 70 -11.25 -1.69 9.00
CA GLU A 70 -12.20 -0.73 8.44
C GLU A 70 -12.71 -1.21 7.07
N TRP A 71 -13.99 -0.99 6.80
CA TRP A 71 -14.65 -1.48 5.59
C TRP A 71 -14.35 -0.65 4.34
N PHE A 72 -13.75 0.53 4.49
CA PHE A 72 -13.44 1.45 3.41
C PHE A 72 -11.97 1.88 3.52
N MET A 73 -11.07 1.06 3.01
CA MET A 73 -9.65 1.41 2.87
C MET A 73 -9.26 1.43 1.39
N ASN A 74 -8.46 2.44 1.02
CA ASN A 74 -7.86 2.50 -0.31
C ASN A 74 -6.44 1.90 -0.23
N TYR A 75 -6.20 0.89 -1.05
CA TYR A 75 -4.88 0.26 -1.18
C TYR A 75 -4.11 0.89 -2.32
N TYR A 76 -2.84 1.24 -2.10
CA TYR A 76 -2.00 1.86 -3.13
C TYR A 76 -0.66 1.14 -3.27
N PHE A 77 -0.27 0.87 -4.51
CA PHE A 77 1.07 0.42 -4.84
C PHE A 77 1.95 1.59 -5.29
N LYS A 78 3.20 1.62 -4.84
CA LYS A 78 4.20 2.59 -5.32
C LYS A 78 5.13 1.94 -6.34
N ILE A 79 5.11 2.46 -7.56
CA ILE A 79 6.08 2.06 -8.59
C ILE A 79 7.52 2.36 -8.10
N PRO A 80 8.44 1.38 -8.15
CA PRO A 80 9.82 1.59 -7.79
C PRO A 80 10.47 2.72 -8.59
N ASN A 81 11.35 3.48 -7.96
CA ASN A 81 12.09 4.61 -8.55
C ASN A 81 11.25 5.83 -9.00
N LEU A 82 9.92 5.81 -8.84
CA LEU A 82 9.08 7.00 -8.98
C LEU A 82 8.81 7.61 -7.61
N ASP A 83 8.52 8.92 -7.61
CA ASP A 83 8.02 9.62 -6.42
C ASP A 83 6.55 9.25 -6.12
N LEU A 84 5.96 9.71 -5.02
CA LEU A 84 4.56 9.40 -4.71
C LEU A 84 3.60 10.10 -5.68
N CYS A 85 3.93 11.32 -6.11
CA CYS A 85 3.10 12.08 -7.05
C CYS A 85 2.89 11.35 -8.39
N ASN A 86 3.92 10.65 -8.89
CA ASN A 86 3.93 10.00 -10.19
C ASN A 86 3.86 8.46 -10.10
N GLY A 87 4.19 7.90 -8.94
CA GLY A 87 4.37 6.45 -8.76
C GLY A 87 3.22 5.76 -8.02
N LEU A 88 2.28 6.50 -7.44
CA LEU A 88 1.18 5.93 -6.68
C LEU A 88 0.07 5.42 -7.61
N LYS A 89 -0.28 4.14 -7.47
CA LYS A 89 -1.38 3.49 -8.21
C LYS A 89 -2.39 2.90 -7.25
N LEU A 90 -3.66 3.19 -7.45
CA LEU A 90 -4.77 2.59 -6.69
C LEU A 90 -4.94 1.12 -7.10
N ILE A 91 -5.11 0.24 -6.12
CA ILE A 91 -5.43 -1.17 -6.32
C ILE A 91 -6.94 -1.32 -6.13
N GLN A 92 -7.66 -1.64 -7.20
CA GLN A 92 -9.13 -1.78 -7.16
C GLN A 92 -9.58 -3.24 -7.30
N SER A 93 -8.73 -4.09 -7.88
CA SER A 93 -9.01 -5.50 -8.13
C SER A 93 -7.74 -6.34 -8.14
N ASP A 94 -7.91 -7.67 -8.19
CA ASP A 94 -6.80 -8.61 -8.38
C ASP A 94 -6.01 -8.38 -9.69
N SER A 95 -6.57 -7.68 -10.68
CA SER A 95 -5.86 -7.38 -11.94
C SER A 95 -4.78 -6.30 -11.76
N ASP A 96 -4.82 -5.57 -10.65
CA ASP A 96 -3.88 -4.50 -10.33
C ASP A 96 -2.71 -4.99 -9.45
N VAL A 97 -2.75 -6.26 -9.01
CA VAL A 97 -1.81 -6.90 -8.07
C VAL A 97 -0.74 -7.69 -8.80
#